data_AF-A0A7C4DFU5-F1
#
_entry.id   AF-A0A7C4DFU5-F1
#
_cell.length_a   1.000
_cell.length_b   1.000
_cell.length_c   1.000
_cell.angle_alpha   90.00
_cell.angle_beta   90.00
_cell.angle_gamma   90.00
#
_symmetry.space_group_name_H-M   'P 1'
#
loop_
_entity.id
_entity.type
_entity.pdbx_description
1 polymer ?
#
loop_
_entity_poly.entity_id
_entity_poly.type
_entity_poly.pdbx_seq_one_letter_code
_entity_poly.pdbx_strand_id
1 'polypeptide(L)'
;MSRDQAVEALLCVGSISGILAYGWLVFASEWAMLILQLTGFIAVAAVLGILSWIGYTLATTPTPKLIEKVLKHLVRVLSMQKSKSL
;
A
#
# COMPACT_ATOMS: atom_id res chain seq x y z
N MET A 1 -28.36 -14.23 13.64
CA MET A 1 -27.42 -13.27 13.00
C MET A 1 -26.25 -14.07 12.47
N SER A 2 -25.89 -13.87 11.20
CA SER A 2 -24.75 -14.58 10.59
C SER A 2 -23.46 -14.22 11.34
N ARG A 3 -22.55 -15.19 11.49
CA ARG A 3 -21.29 -14.98 12.20
C ARG A 3 -20.46 -13.85 11.59
N ASP A 4 -20.62 -13.65 10.28
CA ASP A 4 -19.94 -12.59 9.53
C ASP A 4 -20.47 -11.19 9.91
N GLN A 5 -21.78 -11.02 10.08
CA GLN A 5 -22.37 -9.77 10.58
C GLN A 5 -21.94 -9.44 12.01
N ALA A 6 -21.72 -10.45 12.86
CA ALA A 6 -21.24 -10.23 14.21
C ALA A 6 -19.79 -9.73 14.23
N VAL A 7 -18.94 -10.25 13.35
CA VAL A 7 -17.54 -9.79 13.21
C VAL A 7 -17.49 -8.37 12.65
N GLU A 8 -18.29 -8.06 11.64
CA GLU A 8 -18.37 -6.71 11.08
C GLU A 8 -18.93 -5.70 12.10
N ALA A 9 -19.98 -6.06 12.84
CA ALA A 9 -20.53 -5.21 13.89
C ALA A 9 -19.53 -4.98 15.02
N LEU A 10 -18.80 -6.02 15.44
CA LEU A 10 -17.75 -5.90 16.46
C LEU A 10 -16.61 -5.00 15.98
N LEU A 11 -16.21 -5.12 14.71
CA LEU A 11 -15.20 -4.26 14.10
C LEU A 11 -15.69 -2.81 14.03
N CYS A 12 -16.95 -2.58 13.64
CA CYS A 12 -17.56 -1.25 13.60
C CYS A 12 -17.56 -0.59 14.97
N VAL A 13 -18.02 -1.30 16.00
CA VAL A 13 -18.04 -0.81 17.38
C VAL A 13 -16.62 -0.58 17.90
N GLY A 14 -15.70 -1.52 17.65
CA GLY A 14 -14.29 -1.40 18.04
C GLY A 14 -13.62 -0.18 17.41
N SER A 15 -13.85 0.09 16.12
CA SER A 15 -13.34 1.28 15.44
C SER A 15 -13.91 2.57 16.02
N ILE A 16 -15.23 2.63 16.25
CA ILE A 16 -15.88 3.81 16.84
C ILE A 16 -15.34 4.06 18.26
N SER A 17 -15.25 3.01 19.09
CA SER A 17 -14.67 3.11 20.44
C SER A 17 -13.22 3.54 20.40
N GLY A 18 -12.42 3.04 19.46
CA GLY A 18 -11.03 3.45 19.28
C GLY A 18 -10.88 4.93 18.91
N ILE A 19 -11.73 5.44 18.02
CA ILE A 19 -11.74 6.87 17.63
C ILE A 19 -12.12 7.75 18.82
N LEU A 20 -13.16 7.37 19.57
CA LEU A 20 -13.59 8.13 20.75
C LEU A 20 -12.54 8.12 21.85
N ALA A 21 -11.92 6.97 22.12
CA ALA A 21 -10.84 6.86 23.11
C ALA A 21 -9.60 7.67 22.70
N TYR A 22 -9.20 7.61 21.41
CA TYR A 22 -8.08 8.39 20.90
C TYR A 22 -8.37 9.90 20.96
N GLY A 23 -9.56 10.33 20.54
CA GLY A 23 -9.98 11.72 20.64
C GLY A 23 -9.97 12.21 22.08
N TRP A 24 -10.50 11.43 23.02
CA TRP A 24 -10.46 11.78 24.44
C TRP A 24 -9.02 11.89 24.97
N LEU A 25 -8.15 10.94 24.62
CA LEU A 25 -6.76 10.92 25.08
C LEU A 25 -5.92 12.06 24.48
N VAL A 26 -6.26 12.54 23.27
CA VAL A 26 -5.58 13.68 22.62
C VAL A 26 -6.10 15.02 23.11
N PHE A 27 -7.40 15.17 23.39
CA PHE A 27 -7.97 16.48 23.75
C PHE A 27 -8.06 16.73 25.27
N ALA A 28 -8.17 15.69 26.10
CA ALA A 28 -8.37 15.83 27.54
C ALA A 28 -7.13 15.50 28.39
N SER A 29 -6.01 15.12 27.78
CA SER A 29 -4.80 14.66 28.49
C SER A 29 -3.62 15.61 28.29
N GLU A 30 -2.83 15.85 29.34
CA GLU A 30 -1.55 16.56 29.25
C GLU A 30 -0.50 15.81 28.40
N TRP A 31 -0.72 14.51 28.16
CA TRP A 31 0.11 13.64 27.33
C TRP A 31 -0.22 13.76 25.83
N ALA A 32 -1.15 14.63 25.45
CA ALA A 32 -1.56 14.88 24.07
C ALA A 32 -0.38 15.08 23.12
N MET A 33 0.62 15.86 23.56
CA MET A 33 1.78 16.15 22.74
C MET A 33 2.63 14.91 22.44
N LEU A 34 2.79 14.00 23.41
CA LEU A 34 3.50 12.74 23.23
C LEU A 34 2.72 11.77 22.33
N ILE A 35 1.40 11.70 22.48
CA ILE A 35 0.52 10.84 21.65
C ILE A 35 0.52 11.33 20.19
N LEU A 36 0.45 12.64 19.97
CA LEU A 36 0.53 13.26 18.64
C LEU A 36 1.91 13.06 17.99
N GLN A 37 3.00 13.18 18.76
CA GLN A 37 4.34 12.86 18.27
C GLN A 37 4.47 11.40 17.86
N LEU A 38 3.95 10.47 18.67
CA LEU A 38 4.04 9.05 18.39
C LEU A 38 3.23 8.66 17.14
N THR A 39 1.99 9.15 17.02
CA THR A 39 1.14 8.89 15.84
C THR A 39 1.69 9.55 14.59
N GLY A 40 2.21 10.78 14.69
CA GLY A 40 2.92 11.44 13.60
C GLY A 40 4.16 10.67 13.16
N PHE A 41 4.96 10.17 14.10
CA PHE A 41 6.11 9.33 13.80
C PHE A 41 5.70 8.02 13.11
N ILE A 42 4.66 7.34 13.60
CA ILE A 42 4.15 6.11 12.97
C ILE A 42 3.65 6.39 11.55
N ALA A 43 2.94 7.50 11.33
CA ALA A 43 2.48 7.89 10.01
C ALA A 43 3.65 8.10 9.04
N VAL A 44 4.68 8.85 9.46
CA VAL A 44 5.88 9.08 8.64
C VAL A 44 6.67 7.77 8.44
N ALA A 45 6.82 6.96 9.48
CA ALA A 45 7.51 5.67 9.42
C ALA A 45 6.79 4.68 8.50
N ALA A 46 5.46 4.68 8.45
CA ALA A 46 4.69 3.87 7.52
C ALA A 46 4.94 4.29 6.07
N VAL A 47 4.92 5.60 5.79
CA VAL A 47 5.22 6.14 4.45
C VAL A 47 6.64 5.81 4.03
N LEU A 48 7.63 6.09 4.89
CA LEU A 48 9.03 5.78 4.63
C LEU A 48 9.29 4.27 4.54
N GLY A 49 8.58 3.46 5.31
CA GLY A 49 8.64 2.00 5.24
C GLY A 49 8.17 1.47 3.88
N ILE A 50 7.08 2.02 3.35
CA ILE A 50 6.60 1.69 2.00
C ILE A 50 7.61 2.13 0.94
N LEU A 51 8.14 3.36 1.02
CA LEU A 51 9.16 3.84 0.09
C LEU A 51 10.43 2.98 0.15
N SER A 52 10.87 2.62 1.35
CA SER A 52 12.02 1.74 1.58
C SER A 52 11.79 0.36 0.95
N TRP A 53 10.59 -0.21 1.13
CA TRP A 53 10.21 -1.47 0.50
C TRP A 53 10.23 -1.40 -1.03
N ILE A 54 9.67 -0.33 -1.62
CA ILE A 54 9.71 -0.13 -3.07
C ILE A 54 11.16 0.00 -3.56
N GLY A 55 11.97 0.82 -2.89
CA GLY A 55 13.40 0.96 -3.20
C GLY A 55 14.16 -0.36 -3.09
N TYR A 56 13.84 -1.17 -2.09
CA TYR A 56 14.39 -2.51 -1.92
C TYR A 56 14.00 -3.43 -3.09
N THR A 57 12.73 -3.43 -3.53
CA THR A 57 12.32 -4.23 -4.68
C THR A 57 12.97 -3.78 -5.99
N LEU A 58 13.15 -2.48 -6.22
CA LEU A 58 13.81 -1.97 -7.45
C LEU A 58 15.31 -2.31 -7.48
N ALA A 59 16.01 -2.18 -6.36
CA ALA A 59 17.42 -2.53 -6.26
C ALA A 59 17.69 -4.04 -6.42
N THR A 60 16.69 -4.87 -6.11
CA THR A 60 16.79 -6.33 -6.13
C THR A 60 16.09 -6.99 -7.31
N THR A 61 15.50 -6.23 -8.24
CA THR A 61 15.02 -6.76 -9.52
C THR A 61 16.12 -6.72 -10.60
N PRO A 62 16.82 -7.84 -10.86
CA PRO A 62 17.67 -7.96 -12.04
C PRO A 62 16.79 -7.94 -13.28
N THR A 63 17.26 -7.22 -14.30
CA THR A 63 16.58 -6.88 -15.55
C THR A 63 15.58 -7.94 -16.02
N PRO A 64 14.28 -7.61 -16.08
CA PRO A 64 13.22 -8.59 -16.30
C PRO A 64 13.31 -9.18 -17.72
N LYS A 65 13.67 -10.47 -17.80
CA LYS A 65 13.62 -11.30 -19.03
C LYS A 65 12.25 -11.31 -19.73
N LEU A 66 11.20 -10.83 -19.05
CA LEU A 66 9.84 -10.73 -19.56
C LEU A 66 9.67 -9.59 -20.58
N ILE A 67 10.36 -8.45 -20.40
CA ILE A 67 10.34 -7.33 -21.35
C ILE A 67 10.99 -7.76 -22.67
N GLU A 68 12.07 -8.53 -22.63
CA GLU A 68 12.76 -8.98 -23.84
C GLU A 68 11.89 -9.93 -24.68
N LYS A 69 11.09 -10.81 -24.05
CA LYS A 69 10.14 -11.68 -24.75
C LYS A 69 9.00 -10.90 -25.38
N VAL A 70 8.42 -9.94 -24.66
CA VAL A 70 7.34 -9.07 -25.17
C VAL A 70 7.86 -8.20 -26.32
N LEU A 71 9.04 -7.61 -26.18
CA LEU A 71 9.69 -6.82 -27.23
C LEU A 71 9.98 -7.66 -28.49
N LYS A 72 10.56 -8.86 -28.33
CA LYS A 72 10.77 -9.79 -29.46
C LYS A 72 9.46 -10.19 -30.14
N HIS A 73 8.38 -10.38 -29.39
CA HIS A 73 7.07 -10.71 -29.97
C HIS A 73 6.47 -9.54 -30.76
N LEU A 74 6.52 -8.31 -30.22
CA LEU A 74 6.04 -7.11 -30.90
C LEU A 74 6.83 -6.80 -32.18
N VAL A 75 8.17 -6.91 -32.11
CA VAL A 75 9.05 -6.75 -33.29
C VAL A 75 8.74 -7.80 -34.37
N ARG A 76 8.46 -9.04 -33.96
CA ARG A 76 8.08 -10.12 -34.90
C ARG A 76 6.72 -9.86 -35.56
N VAL A 77 5.73 -9.37 -34.82
CA VAL A 77 4.42 -9.01 -35.38
C VAL A 77 4.54 -7.82 -36.34
N LEU A 78 5.32 -6.80 -35.97
CA LEU A 78 5.62 -5.65 -36.83
C LEU A 78 6.32 -6.05 -38.14
N SER A 79 7.31 -6.95 -38.08
CA SER A 79 7.99 -7.42 -39.29
C SER A 79 7.07 -8.27 -40.18
N MET A 80 6.19 -9.09 -39.59
CA MET A 80 5.16 -9.82 -40.32
C MET A 80 4.12 -8.89 -40.97
N GLN A 81 3.74 -7.79 -40.32
CA GLN A 81 2.86 -6.79 -40.89
C GLN A 81 3.51 -6.07 -42.09
N LYS A 82 4.77 -5.61 -41.92
CA LYS A 82 5.52 -4.95 -42.99
C LYS A 82 5.77 -5.87 -44.19
N SER A 83 5.92 -7.17 -43.96
CA SER A 83 6.10 -8.19 -45.01
C SER A 83 4.80 -8.57 -45.72
N LYS A 84 3.63 -8.35 -45.12
CA LYS A 84 2.32 -8.59 -45.77
C LYS A 84 1.82 -7.39 -46.58
N SER A 85 2.37 -6.20 -46.30
CA SER A 85 2.02 -4.95 -47.00
C SER A 85 2.93 -4.65 -48.21
N LEU A 86 3.89 -5.52 -48.49
CA LEU A 86 4.84 -5.49 -49.61
C LEU A 86 4.56 -6.70 -50.51
#